data_AF-A0AAU4DK05-F1
#
_entry.id   AF-A0AAU4DK05-F1
#
_cell.length_a   1.000
_cell.length_b   1.000
_cell.length_c   1.000
_cell.angle_alpha   90.00
_cell.angle_beta   90.00
_cell.angle_gamma   90.00
#
_symmetry.space_group_name_H-M   'P 1'
#
loop_
_entity.id
_entity.type
_entity.pdbx_description
1 polymer ?
#
loop_
_entity_poly.entity_id
_entity_poly.type
_entity_poly.pdbx_seq_one_letter_code
_entity_poly.pdbx_strand_id
1 'polypeptide(L)'
;MSGTTAGRPLRADAERSVRAILAAAERVLAANPAASMEQIAEASGVARTTVHRRFASRQALVDALAASAVRQLATAIEESRPDSSPALVVMHRATANVIRVKGAWSFALNLPAQEGSEAADGWAEIDRRCLELLTRARQEGVIDPAADLSWVARVYYALLGEAVHGRPEGEEVDPEALAARIVDTLLHGAGPRR
;
A
#
# COMPACT_ATOMS: atom_id res chain seq x y z
N MET A 1 -16.31 -38.88 21.26
CA MET A 1 -14.97 -38.59 20.72
C MET A 1 -15.12 -37.96 19.35
N SER A 2 -14.73 -36.68 19.28
CA SER A 2 -14.22 -35.88 18.16
C SER A 2 -14.85 -35.97 16.75
N GLY A 3 -15.62 -34.93 16.39
CA GLY A 3 -15.94 -34.56 15.01
C GLY A 3 -14.78 -33.82 14.33
N THR A 4 -14.46 -34.24 13.11
CA THR A 4 -13.25 -33.82 12.37
C THR A 4 -13.56 -32.78 11.30
N THR A 5 -13.05 -31.56 11.50
CA THR A 5 -12.21 -30.76 10.59
C THR A 5 -12.39 -30.86 9.05
N ALA A 6 -13.60 -30.68 8.50
CA ALA A 6 -13.76 -30.49 7.04
C ALA A 6 -13.75 -29.01 6.61
N GLY A 7 -13.90 -28.05 7.53
CA GLY A 7 -14.08 -26.62 7.21
C GLY A 7 -12.81 -25.77 7.09
N ARG A 8 -11.63 -26.33 7.39
CA ARG A 8 -10.35 -25.60 7.47
C ARG A 8 -9.52 -25.64 6.16
N PRO A 9 -9.51 -26.74 5.37
CA PRO A 9 -8.82 -26.79 4.07
C PRO A 9 -9.49 -25.93 2.99
N LEU A 10 -10.82 -26.02 2.85
CA LEU A 10 -11.61 -25.31 1.83
C LEU A 10 -11.56 -23.77 1.95
N ARG A 11 -11.49 -23.25 3.19
CA ARG A 11 -11.34 -21.81 3.43
C ARG A 11 -9.95 -21.31 3.05
N ALA A 12 -8.91 -22.07 3.38
CA ALA A 12 -7.54 -21.74 3.00
C ALA A 12 -7.36 -21.77 1.47
N ASP A 13 -7.97 -22.73 0.77
CA ASP A 13 -8.00 -22.78 -0.70
C ASP A 13 -8.74 -21.59 -1.30
N ALA A 14 -9.89 -21.23 -0.72
CA ALA A 14 -10.65 -20.06 -1.13
C ALA A 14 -9.83 -18.77 -1.01
N GLU A 15 -9.17 -18.56 0.12
CA GLU A 15 -8.32 -17.39 0.36
C GLU A 15 -7.11 -17.35 -0.57
N ARG A 16 -6.45 -18.49 -0.80
CA ARG A 16 -5.36 -18.60 -1.79
C ARG A 16 -5.84 -18.22 -3.18
N SER A 17 -7.01 -18.71 -3.59
CA SER A 17 -7.58 -18.37 -4.91
C SER A 17 -7.87 -16.87 -5.03
N VAL A 18 -8.42 -16.25 -3.99
CA VAL A 18 -8.68 -14.80 -3.98
C VAL A 18 -7.37 -14.02 -4.10
N ARG A 19 -6.34 -14.38 -3.32
CA ARG A 19 -5.02 -13.72 -3.42
C ARG A 19 -4.40 -13.84 -4.81
N ALA A 20 -4.48 -15.02 -5.42
CA ALA A 20 -3.97 -15.25 -6.78
C ALA A 20 -4.72 -14.40 -7.82
N ILE A 21 -6.05 -14.31 -7.71
CA ILE A 21 -6.87 -13.48 -8.59
C ILE A 21 -6.53 -12.00 -8.43
N LEU A 22 -6.42 -11.49 -7.20
CA LEU A 22 -6.10 -10.08 -6.95
C LEU A 22 -4.69 -9.71 -7.44
N ALA A 23 -3.70 -10.55 -7.18
CA ALA A 23 -2.34 -10.32 -7.68
C ALA A 23 -2.26 -10.37 -9.22
N ALA A 24 -3.07 -11.21 -9.87
CA ALA A 24 -3.18 -11.22 -11.32
C ALA A 24 -3.93 -9.99 -11.86
N ALA A 25 -5.01 -9.59 -11.20
CA ALA A 25 -5.78 -8.41 -11.55
C ALA A 25 -4.92 -7.15 -11.48
N GLU A 26 -4.11 -6.98 -10.43
CA GLU A 26 -3.14 -5.88 -10.32
C GLU A 26 -2.22 -5.81 -11.54
N ARG A 27 -1.52 -6.91 -11.86
CA ARG A 27 -0.59 -6.95 -13.00
C ARG A 27 -1.28 -6.68 -14.34
N VAL A 28 -2.43 -7.31 -14.57
CA VAL A 28 -3.17 -7.21 -15.84
C VAL A 28 -3.76 -5.82 -16.02
N LEU A 29 -4.32 -5.23 -14.98
CA LEU A 29 -4.96 -3.92 -15.04
C LEU A 29 -3.95 -2.77 -15.03
N ALA A 30 -2.79 -2.93 -14.39
CA ALA A 30 -1.68 -2.00 -14.50
C ALA A 30 -1.16 -1.87 -15.94
N ALA A 31 -1.08 -2.98 -16.68
CA ALA A 31 -0.66 -2.99 -18.08
C ALA A 31 -1.79 -2.58 -19.05
N ASN A 32 -3.02 -3.01 -18.77
CA ASN A 32 -4.19 -2.70 -19.58
C ASN A 32 -5.43 -2.50 -18.70
N PRO A 33 -5.80 -1.26 -18.36
CA PRO A 33 -6.97 -0.96 -17.56
C PRO A 33 -8.28 -1.48 -18.17
N ALA A 34 -8.36 -1.67 -19.49
CA ALA A 34 -9.54 -2.17 -20.18
C ALA A 34 -9.65 -3.70 -20.21
N ALA A 35 -8.71 -4.43 -19.59
CA ALA A 35 -8.71 -5.89 -19.61
C ALA A 35 -9.98 -6.49 -19.00
N SER A 36 -10.41 -7.61 -19.59
CA SER A 36 -11.63 -8.32 -19.22
C SER A 36 -11.44 -9.24 -18.00
N MET A 37 -12.54 -9.62 -17.37
CA MET A 37 -12.54 -10.63 -16.31
C MET A 37 -11.99 -11.99 -16.78
N GLU A 38 -12.06 -12.28 -18.08
CA GLU A 38 -11.54 -13.52 -18.66
C GLU A 38 -10.01 -13.50 -18.72
N GLN A 39 -9.43 -12.39 -19.17
CA GLN A 39 -7.98 -12.19 -19.21
C GLN A 39 -7.36 -12.24 -17.80
N ILE A 40 -8.06 -11.70 -16.81
CA ILE A 40 -7.65 -11.78 -15.40
C ILE A 40 -7.71 -13.22 -14.88
N ALA A 41 -8.79 -13.96 -15.21
CA ALA A 41 -8.91 -15.36 -14.82
C ALA A 41 -7.77 -16.21 -15.40
N GLU A 42 -7.50 -16.05 -16.69
CA GLU A 42 -6.38 -16.70 -17.39
C GLU A 42 -5.04 -16.39 -16.71
N ALA A 43 -4.75 -15.11 -16.48
CA ALA A 43 -3.51 -14.67 -15.85
C ALA A 43 -3.34 -15.11 -14.39
N SER A 44 -4.44 -15.45 -13.71
CA SER A 44 -4.45 -15.96 -12.33
C SER A 44 -4.26 -17.47 -12.23
N GLY A 45 -4.43 -18.22 -13.33
CA GLY A 45 -4.48 -19.67 -13.33
C GLY A 45 -5.74 -20.25 -12.65
N VAL A 46 -6.73 -19.42 -12.32
CA VAL A 46 -7.99 -19.82 -11.68
C VAL A 46 -9.10 -19.90 -12.72
N ALA A 47 -9.89 -20.99 -12.69
CA ALA A 47 -11.01 -21.18 -13.61
C ALA A 47 -12.00 -19.99 -13.56
N ARG A 48 -12.46 -19.55 -14.73
CA ARG A 48 -13.42 -18.43 -14.90
C ARG A 48 -14.65 -18.55 -13.99
N THR A 49 -15.24 -19.74 -13.89
CA THR A 49 -16.39 -20.00 -13.01
C THR A 49 -16.09 -19.71 -11.54
N THR A 50 -14.86 -19.97 -11.09
CA THR A 50 -14.42 -19.64 -9.73
C THR A 50 -14.24 -18.14 -9.55
N VAL A 51 -13.68 -17.43 -10.54
CA VAL A 51 -13.55 -15.96 -10.48
C VAL A 51 -14.92 -15.30 -10.39
N HIS A 52 -15.87 -15.65 -11.26
CA HIS A 52 -17.24 -15.10 -11.23
C HIS A 52 -18.01 -15.47 -9.95
N ARG A 53 -17.73 -16.64 -9.36
CA ARG A 53 -18.30 -17.00 -8.05
C ARG A 53 -17.73 -16.15 -6.90
N ARG A 54 -16.50 -15.66 -7.02
CA ARG A 54 -15.86 -14.80 -6.00
C ARG A 54 -16.20 -13.33 -6.19
N PHE A 55 -16.28 -12.90 -7.43
CA PHE A 55 -16.51 -11.51 -7.82
C PHE A 55 -17.65 -11.47 -8.82
N ALA A 56 -18.81 -10.98 -8.36
CA ALA A 56 -20.02 -10.92 -9.16
C ALA A 56 -19.93 -9.96 -10.36
N SER A 57 -18.97 -9.03 -10.32
CA SER A 57 -18.72 -8.08 -11.39
C SER A 57 -17.25 -7.66 -11.42
N ARG A 58 -16.83 -7.02 -12.52
CA ARG A 58 -15.52 -6.37 -12.60
C ARG A 58 -15.36 -5.29 -11.53
N GLN A 59 -16.42 -4.53 -11.24
CA GLN A 59 -16.38 -3.53 -10.18
C GLN A 59 -16.13 -4.17 -8.81
N ALA A 60 -16.82 -5.28 -8.48
CA ALA A 60 -16.59 -5.99 -7.22
C ALA A 60 -15.16 -6.53 -7.09
N LEU A 61 -14.53 -6.94 -8.21
CA LEU A 61 -13.12 -7.30 -8.23
C LEU A 61 -12.21 -6.09 -7.96
N VAL A 62 -12.49 -4.95 -8.59
CA VAL A 62 -11.71 -3.71 -8.44
C VAL A 62 -11.82 -3.15 -7.02
N ASP A 63 -13.01 -3.18 -6.42
CA ASP A 63 -13.22 -2.74 -5.03
C ASP A 63 -12.45 -3.64 -4.05
N ALA A 64 -12.49 -4.95 -4.26
CA ALA A 64 -11.72 -5.91 -3.47
C ALA A 64 -10.20 -5.76 -3.67
N LEU A 65 -9.78 -5.38 -4.88
CA LEU A 65 -8.39 -5.09 -5.21
C LEU A 65 -7.89 -3.86 -4.45
N ALA A 66 -8.63 -2.75 -4.49
CA ALA A 66 -8.31 -1.53 -3.74
C ALA A 66 -8.24 -1.81 -2.23
N ALA A 67 -9.24 -2.50 -1.66
CA ALA A 67 -9.23 -2.86 -0.25
C ALA A 67 -8.02 -3.75 0.11
N SER A 68 -7.66 -4.69 -0.76
CA SER A 68 -6.49 -5.52 -0.56
C SER A 68 -5.19 -4.72 -0.58
N ALA A 69 -5.04 -3.80 -1.52
CA ALA A 69 -3.83 -2.98 -1.62
C ALA A 69 -3.64 -2.09 -0.39
N VAL A 70 -4.72 -1.49 0.11
CA VAL A 70 -4.69 -0.69 1.34
C VAL A 70 -4.34 -1.54 2.56
N ARG A 71 -4.88 -2.77 2.67
CA ARG A 71 -4.47 -3.71 3.73
C ARG A 71 -2.97 -4.05 3.67
N GLN A 72 -2.43 -4.30 2.47
CA GLN A 72 -1.00 -4.55 2.30
C GLN A 72 -0.17 -3.34 2.76
N LEU A 73 -0.63 -2.14 2.45
CA LEU A 73 0.03 -0.90 2.86
C LEU A 73 -0.02 -0.71 4.38
N ALA A 74 -1.16 -0.97 5.02
CA ALA A 74 -1.29 -0.92 6.47
C ALA A 74 -0.40 -1.95 7.17
N THR A 75 -0.33 -3.18 6.67
CA THR A 75 0.59 -4.22 7.17
C THR A 75 2.05 -3.78 7.03
N ALA A 76 2.43 -3.23 5.89
CA ALA A 76 3.78 -2.74 5.63
C ALA A 76 4.19 -1.59 6.58
N ILE A 77 3.24 -0.72 6.95
CA ILE A 77 3.45 0.31 7.97
C ILE A 77 3.61 -0.32 9.36
N GLU A 78 2.79 -1.30 9.72
CA GLU A 78 2.90 -2.02 11.00
C GLU A 78 4.26 -2.73 11.15
N GLU A 79 4.76 -3.33 10.07
CA GLU A 79 6.06 -4.01 10.03
C GLU A 79 7.25 -3.06 10.26
N SER A 80 7.07 -1.75 10.11
CA SER A 80 8.08 -0.76 10.53
C SER A 80 8.28 -0.71 12.05
N ARG A 81 7.39 -1.39 12.80
CA ARG A 81 7.30 -1.47 14.26
C ARG A 81 7.26 -0.08 14.89
N PRO A 82 6.18 0.68 14.66
CA PRO A 82 6.12 2.09 14.95
C PRO A 82 6.48 2.40 16.39
N ASP A 83 6.11 1.57 17.36
CA ASP A 83 6.33 1.86 18.79
C ASP A 83 7.71 1.43 19.34
N SER A 84 8.56 0.79 18.52
CA SER A 84 9.76 0.10 19.01
C SER A 84 11.08 0.81 18.74
N SER A 85 11.06 1.97 18.07
CA SER A 85 12.26 2.66 17.60
C SER A 85 12.02 4.17 17.53
N PRO A 86 13.09 5.00 17.53
CA PRO A 86 12.96 6.45 17.33
C PRO A 86 12.17 6.78 16.05
N ALA A 87 11.44 7.89 16.08
CA ALA A 87 10.54 8.29 15.00
C ALA A 87 11.24 8.36 13.65
N LEU A 88 12.46 8.89 13.58
CA LEU A 88 13.23 8.95 12.33
C LEU A 88 13.52 7.56 11.74
N VAL A 89 13.87 6.59 12.58
CA VAL A 89 14.13 5.21 12.16
C VAL A 89 12.87 4.58 11.61
N VAL A 90 11.73 4.82 12.27
CA VAL A 90 10.43 4.34 11.84
C VAL A 90 10.01 5.01 10.53
N MET A 91 10.23 6.32 10.36
CA MET A 91 9.97 7.04 9.12
C MET A 91 10.71 6.40 7.95
N HIS A 92 12.01 6.12 8.07
CA HIS A 92 12.76 5.45 7.01
C HIS A 92 12.23 4.05 6.69
N ARG A 93 11.99 3.21 7.71
CA ARG A 93 11.48 1.84 7.52
C ARG A 93 10.08 1.83 6.89
N ALA A 94 9.18 2.66 7.42
CA ALA A 94 7.83 2.79 6.88
C ALA A 94 7.86 3.29 5.44
N THR A 95 8.68 4.29 5.12
CA THR A 95 8.84 4.81 3.75
C THR A 95 9.33 3.70 2.80
N ALA A 96 10.36 2.93 3.17
CA ALA A 96 10.88 1.84 2.34
C ALA A 96 9.82 0.73 2.12
N ASN A 97 9.09 0.38 3.17
CA ASN A 97 8.00 -0.60 3.10
C ASN A 97 6.86 -0.10 2.20
N VAL A 98 6.46 1.17 2.32
CA VAL A 98 5.44 1.81 1.47
C VAL A 98 5.88 1.82 0.00
N ILE A 99 7.14 2.13 -0.30
CA ILE A 99 7.68 2.12 -1.67
C ILE A 99 7.56 0.72 -2.28
N ARG A 100 7.93 -0.33 -1.54
CA ARG A 100 7.78 -1.73 -2.00
C ARG A 100 6.34 -2.06 -2.35
N VAL A 101 5.39 -1.74 -1.47
CA VAL A 101 3.97 -2.02 -1.69
C VAL A 101 3.43 -1.20 -2.87
N LYS A 102 3.76 0.09 -2.96
CA LYS A 102 3.36 0.95 -4.08
C LYS A 102 3.92 0.47 -5.43
N GLY A 103 5.13 -0.10 -5.44
CA GLY A 103 5.69 -0.73 -6.64
C GLY A 103 4.92 -2.00 -7.07
N ALA A 104 4.46 -2.81 -6.11
CA ALA A 104 3.74 -4.05 -6.39
C ALA A 104 2.23 -3.86 -6.64
N TRP A 105 1.64 -2.76 -6.17
CA TRP A 105 0.20 -2.46 -6.21
C TRP A 105 -0.08 -1.07 -6.80
N SER A 106 0.65 -0.70 -7.85
CA SER A 106 0.61 0.64 -8.44
C SER A 106 -0.74 0.99 -9.05
N PHE A 107 -1.43 0.03 -9.67
CA PHE A 107 -2.77 0.26 -10.21
C PHE A 107 -3.78 0.41 -9.07
N ALA A 108 -3.85 -0.55 -8.16
CA ALA A 108 -4.83 -0.57 -7.09
C ALA A 108 -4.76 0.64 -6.15
N LEU A 109 -3.55 1.09 -5.80
CA LEU A 109 -3.36 2.23 -4.89
C LEU A 109 -3.61 3.60 -5.54
N ASN A 110 -3.75 3.66 -6.86
CA ASN A 110 -4.11 4.86 -7.61
C ASN A 110 -5.62 4.93 -7.92
N LEU A 111 -6.40 3.91 -7.53
CA LEU A 111 -7.84 3.95 -7.67
C LEU A 111 -8.47 4.91 -6.66
N PRO A 112 -9.49 5.69 -7.05
CA PRO A 112 -10.27 6.47 -6.10
C PRO A 112 -11.00 5.53 -5.15
N ALA A 113 -10.84 5.76 -3.85
CA ALA A 113 -11.61 5.04 -2.83
C ALA A 113 -13.01 5.66 -2.73
N GLN A 114 -14.05 4.83 -2.84
CA GLN A 114 -15.43 5.28 -2.64
C GLN A 114 -15.68 5.53 -1.15
N GLU A 115 -16.40 6.59 -0.81
CA GLU A 115 -16.77 6.89 0.57
C GLU A 115 -17.53 5.71 1.20
N GLY A 116 -17.19 5.37 2.44
CA GLY A 116 -17.76 4.22 3.16
C GLY A 116 -17.28 2.84 2.68
N SER A 117 -16.32 2.78 1.75
CA SER A 117 -15.67 1.52 1.37
C SER A 117 -14.54 1.16 2.35
N GLU A 118 -14.21 -0.14 2.43
CA GLU A 118 -13.08 -0.63 3.23
C GLU A 118 -11.75 0.04 2.82
N ALA A 119 -11.58 0.35 1.54
CA ALA A 119 -10.39 1.06 1.06
C ALA A 119 -10.32 2.49 1.61
N ALA A 120 -11.44 3.20 1.67
CA ALA A 120 -11.50 4.56 2.23
C ALA A 120 -11.19 4.55 3.74
N ASP A 121 -11.77 3.62 4.48
CA ASP A 121 -11.49 3.45 5.92
C ASP A 121 -10.01 3.13 6.16
N GLY A 122 -9.42 2.26 5.34
CA GLY A 122 -8.01 1.93 5.45
C GLY A 122 -7.08 3.09 5.11
N TRP A 123 -7.42 3.94 4.13
CA TRP A 123 -6.66 5.17 3.86
C TRP A 123 -6.74 6.17 5.01
N ALA A 124 -7.93 6.36 5.60
CA ALA A 124 -8.10 7.23 6.77
C ALA A 124 -7.27 6.75 7.97
N GLU A 125 -7.20 5.43 8.17
CA GLU A 125 -6.36 4.82 9.21
C GLU A 125 -4.86 5.03 8.94
N ILE A 126 -4.41 4.92 7.69
CA ILE A 126 -3.03 5.21 7.29
C ILE A 126 -2.69 6.68 7.55
N ASP A 127 -3.59 7.60 7.22
CA ASP A 127 -3.42 9.03 7.48
C ASP A 127 -3.30 9.34 8.97
N ARG A 128 -4.15 8.72 9.79
CA ARG A 128 -4.07 8.82 11.25
C ARG A 128 -2.71 8.37 11.76
N ARG A 129 -2.23 7.19 11.33
CA ARG A 129 -0.91 6.66 11.73
C ARG A 129 0.25 7.55 11.26
N CYS A 130 0.15 8.13 10.08
CA CYS A 130 1.16 9.07 9.58
C CYS A 130 1.24 10.30 10.48
N LEU A 131 0.11 10.91 10.84
CA LEU A 131 0.07 12.06 11.74
C LEU A 131 0.58 11.73 13.15
N GLU A 132 0.33 10.53 13.66
CA GLU A 132 0.88 10.05 14.93
C GLU A 132 2.40 9.94 14.89
N LEU A 133 2.94 9.37 13.81
CA LEU A 133 4.38 9.28 13.61
C LEU A 133 5.04 10.66 13.51
N LEU A 134 4.46 11.59 12.75
CA LEU A 134 4.95 12.96 12.62
C LEU A 134 4.85 13.73 13.95
N THR A 135 3.79 13.49 14.73
CA THR A 135 3.65 14.07 16.07
C THR A 135 4.77 13.60 16.99
N ARG A 136 5.08 12.31 16.96
CA ARG A 136 6.20 11.76 17.73
C ARG A 136 7.55 12.29 17.23
N ALA A 137 7.76 12.38 15.92
CA ALA A 137 8.97 12.97 15.35
C ALA A 137 9.19 14.42 15.82
N ARG A 138 8.11 15.20 15.95
CA ARG A 138 8.17 16.54 16.56
C ARG A 138 8.52 16.50 18.05
N GLN A 139 7.94 15.58 18.82
CA GLN A 139 8.24 15.42 20.25
C GLN A 139 9.71 14.99 20.49
N GLU A 140 10.27 14.20 19.59
CA GLU A 140 11.67 13.77 19.61
C GLU A 140 12.65 14.83 19.04
N GLY A 141 12.14 15.98 18.57
CA GLY A 141 12.96 17.07 18.03
C GLY A 141 13.49 16.84 16.61
N VAL A 142 12.96 15.84 15.88
CA VAL A 142 13.27 15.58 14.47
C VAL A 142 12.55 16.59 13.56
N ILE A 143 11.33 16.98 13.93
CA ILE A 143 10.52 17.99 13.23
C ILE A 143 10.44 19.25 14.10
N ASP A 144 10.52 20.42 13.46
CA ASP A 144 10.40 21.73 14.12
C ASP A 144 9.10 21.82 14.95
N PRO A 145 9.17 22.29 16.22
CA PRO A 145 8.00 22.39 17.09
C PRO A 145 6.90 23.33 16.55
N ALA A 146 7.25 24.30 15.70
CA ALA A 146 6.31 25.22 15.05
C ALA A 146 5.75 24.71 13.72
N ALA A 147 6.18 23.53 13.24
CA ALA A 147 5.71 22.97 11.97
C ALA A 147 4.22 22.60 12.01
N ASP A 148 3.50 22.95 10.94
CA ASP A 148 2.16 22.44 10.65
C ASP A 148 2.25 20.99 10.15
N LEU A 149 1.90 20.04 11.01
CA LEU A 149 1.98 18.62 10.70
C LEU A 149 1.04 18.19 9.56
N SER A 150 -0.08 18.90 9.36
CA SER A 150 -0.99 18.62 8.24
C SER A 150 -0.35 18.97 6.90
N TRP A 151 0.37 20.09 6.85
CA TRP A 151 1.17 20.48 5.69
C TRP A 151 2.34 19.53 5.47
N VAL A 152 3.08 19.18 6.53
CA VAL A 152 4.20 18.22 6.45
C VAL A 152 3.74 16.87 5.91
N ALA A 153 2.60 16.35 6.37
CA ALA A 153 2.02 15.10 5.87
C ALA A 153 1.70 15.19 4.37
N ARG A 154 1.10 16.30 3.91
CA ARG A 154 0.81 16.52 2.47
C ARG A 154 2.08 16.56 1.63
N VAL A 155 3.13 17.24 2.10
CA VAL A 155 4.42 17.29 1.40
C VAL A 155 5.07 15.91 1.37
N TYR A 156 5.03 15.18 2.48
CA TYR A 156 5.55 13.81 2.55
C TYR A 156 4.83 12.88 1.56
N TYR A 157 3.50 12.96 1.46
CA TYR A 157 2.73 12.21 0.48
C TYR A 157 3.02 12.62 -0.97
N ALA A 158 3.25 13.91 -1.23
CA ALA A 158 3.66 14.38 -2.55
C ALA A 158 5.03 13.78 -2.94
N LEU A 159 6.02 13.81 -2.04
CA LEU A 159 7.33 13.21 -2.27
C LEU A 159 7.24 11.71 -2.51
N LEU A 160 6.45 10.99 -1.70
CA LEU A 160 6.19 9.56 -1.88
C LEU A 160 5.51 9.25 -3.21
N GLY A 161 4.52 10.07 -3.59
CA GLY A 161 3.79 9.93 -4.85
C GLY A 161 4.71 10.11 -6.05
N GLU A 162 5.46 11.20 -6.10
CA GLU A 162 6.38 11.51 -7.20
C GLU A 162 7.53 10.51 -7.32
N ALA A 163 8.10 10.09 -6.19
CA ALA A 163 9.18 9.11 -6.17
C ALA A 163 8.79 7.76 -6.78
N VAL A 164 7.49 7.42 -6.76
CA VAL A 164 6.95 6.18 -7.33
C VAL A 164 6.56 6.35 -8.80
N HIS A 165 5.99 7.50 -9.17
CA HIS A 165 5.45 7.78 -10.52
C HIS A 165 6.50 8.29 -11.53
N GLY A 166 7.45 9.12 -11.10
CA GLY A 166 8.44 9.76 -11.98
C GLY A 166 9.57 8.83 -12.45
N ARG A 167 9.39 7.52 -12.36
CA ARG A 167 10.46 6.53 -12.61
C ARG A 167 10.51 6.13 -14.08
N PRO A 168 11.70 6.14 -14.71
CA PRO A 168 11.91 5.51 -16.01
C PRO A 168 11.58 4.00 -15.94
N GLU A 169 10.96 3.46 -16.98
CA GLU A 169 10.75 2.01 -17.10
C GLU A 169 12.11 1.28 -17.06
N GLY A 170 12.26 0.29 -16.17
CA GLY A 170 13.44 -0.57 -16.07
C GLY A 170 14.52 -0.14 -15.08
N GLU A 171 14.34 0.96 -14.34
CA GLU A 171 15.29 1.36 -13.30
C GLU A 171 15.01 0.62 -11.97
N GLU A 172 15.90 -0.30 -11.60
CA GLU A 172 15.92 -0.90 -10.26
C GLU A 172 16.41 0.15 -9.26
N VAL A 173 15.50 0.59 -8.38
CA VAL A 173 15.83 1.52 -7.31
C VAL A 173 15.71 0.80 -5.98
N ASP A 174 16.78 0.86 -5.20
CA ASP A 174 16.82 0.39 -3.82
C ASP A 174 15.78 1.17 -2.97
N PRO A 175 14.71 0.52 -2.47
CA PRO A 175 13.68 1.17 -1.68
C PRO A 175 14.24 1.89 -0.45
N GLU A 176 15.30 1.35 0.13
CA GLU A 176 16.00 1.91 1.28
C GLU A 176 16.70 3.23 0.91
N ALA A 177 17.43 3.27 -0.20
CA ALA A 177 18.08 4.49 -0.69
C ALA A 177 17.05 5.57 -1.06
N LEU A 178 15.93 5.17 -1.69
CA LEU A 178 14.87 6.11 -2.04
C LEU A 178 14.14 6.64 -0.80
N ALA A 179 13.88 5.78 0.18
CA ALA A 179 13.32 6.18 1.47
C ALA A 179 14.24 7.16 2.20
N ALA A 180 15.55 6.92 2.18
CA ALA A 180 16.53 7.86 2.73
C ALA A 180 16.43 9.23 2.06
N ARG A 181 16.39 9.26 0.72
CA ARG A 181 16.26 10.51 -0.04
C ARG A 181 14.97 11.27 0.26
N ILE A 182 13.83 10.59 0.32
CA ILE A 182 12.52 11.21 0.61
C ILE A 182 12.51 11.82 2.01
N VAL A 183 12.90 11.05 3.03
CA VAL A 183 12.90 11.51 4.43
C VAL A 183 13.89 12.66 4.61
N ASP A 184 15.08 12.57 4.02
CA ASP A 184 16.08 13.62 4.08
C ASP A 184 15.59 14.92 3.41
N THR A 185 14.95 14.80 2.25
CA THR A 185 14.36 15.95 1.53
C THR A 185 13.22 16.57 2.33
N LEU A 186 12.39 15.76 2.99
CA LEU A 186 11.30 16.25 3.83
C LEU A 186 11.83 17.07 5.02
N LEU A 187 12.90 16.59 5.67
CA LEU A 187 13.42 17.19 6.91
C LEU A 187 14.36 18.36 6.66
N HIS A 188 15.08 18.37 5.53
CA HIS A 188 16.14 19.34 5.28
C HIS A 188 15.93 20.18 4.01
N GLY A 189 15.00 19.80 3.13
CA GLY A 189 14.82 20.42 1.82
C GLY A 189 16.06 20.29 0.93
N ALA A 190 16.11 21.10 -0.14
CA ALA A 190 17.24 21.12 -1.09
C ALA A 190 18.24 22.26 -0.83
N GLY A 191 18.05 23.03 0.25
CA GLY A 191 18.94 24.12 0.63
C GLY A 191 20.25 23.61 1.25
N PRO A 192 21.31 24.42 1.27
CA PRO A 192 22.55 24.05 1.96
C PRO A 192 22.31 23.89 3.47
N ARG A 193 22.78 22.77 4.04
CA ARG A 193 22.79 22.57 5.49
C ARG A 193 23.80 23.55 6.10
N ARG A 194 23.30 24.48 6.93
CA ARG A 194 24.13 25.45 7.64
C ARG A 194 24.59 24.87 8.98
#